data_AF-C6J6M6-F1
#
_entry.id   AF-C6J6M6-F1
#
_cell.length_a   1.000
_cell.length_b   1.000
_cell.length_c   1.000
_cell.angle_alpha   90.00
_cell.angle_beta   90.00
_cell.angle_gamma   90.00
#
_symmetry.space_group_name_H-M   'P 1'
#
loop_
_entity.id
_entity.type
_entity.pdbx_description
1 polymer ?
#
loop_
_entity_poly.entity_id
_entity_poly.type
_entity_poly.pdbx_seq_one_letter_code
_entity_poly.pdbx_strand_id
1 'polypeptide(L)' 'TQRRSQGEPWSNGASLRFTLMHQAHHRGQMTVLMRQAGLRVPDIYGPTYESWIEPGMEPLA' A
#
# COMPACT_ATOMS: atom_id res chain seq x y z
N THR A 1 -11.49 21.81 -13.75
CA THR A 1 -11.10 20.97 -14.90
C THR A 1 -11.36 19.52 -14.57
N GLN A 2 -11.98 18.74 -15.46
CA GLN A 2 -12.17 17.29 -15.30
C GLN A 2 -11.12 16.53 -16.13
N ARG A 3 -10.62 15.40 -15.62
CA ARG A 3 -9.73 14.49 -16.36
C ARG A 3 -10.53 13.27 -16.81
N ARG A 4 -10.26 12.77 -18.01
CA ARG A 4 -10.85 11.51 -18.48
C ARG A 4 -10.11 10.32 -17.86
N SER A 5 -10.85 9.35 -17.32
CA SER A 5 -10.37 8.08 -16.78
C SER A 5 -11.18 6.96 -17.40
N GLN A 6 -10.54 5.96 -18.03
CA GLN A 6 -11.24 4.87 -18.73
C GLN A 6 -12.27 5.33 -19.79
N GLY A 7 -12.07 6.53 -20.36
CA GLY A 7 -12.99 7.17 -21.31
C GLY A 7 -14.07 8.06 -20.69
N GLU A 8 -14.34 7.89 -19.39
CA GLU A 8 -15.36 8.61 -18.62
C GLU A 8 -14.81 9.94 -18.06
N PRO A 9 -15.59 11.04 -18.07
CA PRO A 9 -15.19 12.29 -17.44
C PRO A 9 -15.26 12.19 -15.91
N TRP A 10 -14.13 12.32 -15.22
CA TRP A 10 -14.06 12.27 -13.76
C TRP A 10 -13.64 13.62 -13.18
N SER A 11 -14.20 13.96 -12.01
CA SER A 11 -13.69 15.10 -11.24
C SER A 11 -12.25 14.83 -10.79
N ASN A 12 -11.43 15.86 -10.69
CA ASN A 12 -10.03 15.70 -10.25
C ASN A 12 -9.93 14.99 -8.88
N GLY A 13 -10.83 15.33 -7.95
CA GLY A 13 -10.89 14.68 -6.64
C GLY A 13 -11.22 13.19 -6.72
N ALA A 14 -12.17 12.81 -7.59
CA ALA A 14 -12.51 11.40 -7.81
C ALA A 14 -11.33 10.62 -8.41
N SER A 15 -10.67 11.16 -9.42
CA SER A 15 -9.49 10.55 -10.06
C SER A 15 -8.33 10.38 -9.09
N LEU A 16 -8.06 11.40 -8.26
CA LEU A 16 -7.00 11.33 -7.26
C LEU A 16 -7.33 10.26 -6.21
N ARG A 17 -8.54 10.27 -5.67
CA ARG A 17 -8.98 9.28 -4.66
C ARG A 17 -8.88 7.86 -5.20
N PHE A 18 -9.38 7.62 -6.40
CA PHE A 18 -9.29 6.30 -7.04
C PHE A 18 -7.84 5.85 -7.18
N THR A 19 -6.97 6.71 -7.72
CA THR A 19 -5.56 6.39 -7.92
C THR A 19 -4.88 6.02 -6.61
N LEU A 20 -5.08 6.82 -5.56
CA LEU A 20 -4.51 6.56 -4.23
C LEU A 20 -4.98 5.22 -3.66
N MET A 21 -6.29 4.94 -3.73
CA MET A 21 -6.86 3.69 -3.20
C MET A 21 -6.42 2.48 -4.02
N HIS A 22 -6.35 2.59 -5.34
CA HIS A 22 -5.91 1.52 -6.23
C HIS A 22 -4.43 1.17 -5.99
N GLN A 23 -3.59 2.18 -5.81
CA GLN A 23 -2.17 1.98 -5.45
C GLN A 23 -2.04 1.34 -4.06
N ALA A 24 -2.82 1.77 -3.07
CA ALA A 24 -2.82 1.17 -1.73
C ALA A 24 -3.26 -0.30 -1.76
N HIS A 25 -4.30 -0.62 -2.54
CA HIS A 25 -4.80 -1.98 -2.73
C HIS A 25 -3.71 -2.91 -3.28
N HIS A 26 -3.08 -2.54 -4.40
CA HIS A 26 -2.01 -3.35 -5.00
C HIS A 26 -0.76 -3.41 -4.12
N ARG A 27 -0.44 -2.36 -3.37
CA ARG A 27 0.67 -2.39 -2.41
C ARG A 27 0.40 -3.41 -1.29
N GLY A 28 -0.83 -3.48 -0.79
CA GLY A 28 -1.25 -4.51 0.16
C GLY A 28 -1.07 -5.92 -0.41
N GLN A 29 -1.51 -6.16 -1.66
CA GLN A 29 -1.29 -7.44 -2.34
C GLN A 29 0.19 -7.78 -2.47
N MET A 30 1.04 -6.80 -2.83
CA MET A 30 2.48 -6.99 -2.92
C MET A 30 3.10 -7.39 -1.58
N THR A 31 2.67 -6.82 -0.45
CA THR A 31 3.21 -7.22 0.86
C THR A 31 2.98 -8.70 1.19
N VAL A 32 1.87 -9.29 0.72
CA VAL A 32 1.58 -10.72 0.89
C VAL A 32 2.51 -11.55 0.01
N LEU A 33 2.63 -11.20 -1.27
CA LEU A 33 3.48 -11.89 -2.23
C LEU A 33 4.96 -11.86 -1.80
N MET A 34 5.43 -10.72 -1.29
CA MET A 34 6.80 -10.59 -0.77
C MET A 34 7.05 -11.55 0.38
N ARG A 35 6.12 -11.68 1.34
CA ARG A 35 6.25 -12.65 2.45
C ARG A 35 6.28 -14.09 1.95
N GLN A 36 5.40 -14.43 1.00
CA GLN A 36 5.37 -15.77 0.40
C GLN A 36 6.68 -16.10 -0.34
N ALA A 37 7.35 -15.09 -0.90
CA ALA A 37 8.64 -15.23 -1.54
C ALA A 37 9.84 -15.14 -0.58
N GLY A 38 9.61 -15.00 0.73
CA GLY A 38 10.68 -14.83 1.74
C GLY A 38 11.42 -13.48 1.65
N LEU A 39 10.84 -12.48 1.00
CA LEU A 39 11.40 -11.14 0.86
C LEU A 39 11.03 -10.25 2.04
N ARG A 40 11.94 -9.35 2.44
CA ARG A 40 11.66 -8.35 3.47
C ARG A 40 10.62 -7.35 2.99
N VAL A 41 9.52 -7.22 3.74
CA VAL A 41 8.49 -6.20 3.48
C VAL A 41 9.00 -4.83 3.95
N PRO A 42 8.84 -3.76 3.16
CA PRO A 42 9.23 -2.41 3.57
C PRO A 42 8.23 -1.78 4.55
N ASP A 43 8.72 -0.95 5.47
CA ASP A 43 7.95 -0.26 6.52
C ASP A 43 7.16 0.96 5.99
N ILE A 44 6.41 0.79 4.90
CA ILE A 44 5.74 1.88 4.19
C ILE A 44 4.57 2.47 4.98
N TYR A 45 3.85 1.63 5.73
CA TYR A 45 2.68 2.03 6.53
C TYR A 45 2.98 2.06 8.04
N GLY A 46 4.26 2.16 8.39
CA GLY A 46 4.76 1.97 9.74
C GLY A 46 5.57 0.69 9.89
N PRO A 47 6.11 0.43 11.09
CA PRO A 47 7.00 -0.70 11.31
C PRO A 47 6.27 -2.03 11.12
N THR A 48 6.84 -2.90 10.28
CA THR A 48 6.40 -4.29 10.07
C THR A 48 6.73 -5.17 11.27
N TYR A 49 6.05 -6.31 11.43
CA TYR A 49 6.33 -7.27 12.51
C TYR A 49 7.81 -7.62 12.61
N GLU A 50 8.44 -7.87 11.47
CA GLU A 50 9.86 -8.19 11.34
C GLU A 50 10.75 -7.04 11.86
N SER A 51 10.39 -5.79 11.56
CA SER A 51 11.12 -4.60 12.06
C SER A 51 11.02 -4.38 13.57
N TRP A 52 9.97 -4.88 14.23
CA TRP A 52 9.83 -4.84 15.69
C TRP A 52 10.73 -5.87 16.36
N ILE A 53 10.68 -7.11 15.89
CA ILE A 53 11.34 -8.24 16.58
C ILE A 53 12.86 -8.25 16.40
N GLU A 54 13.39 -7.74 15.28
CA GLU A 54 14.83 -7.70 15.01
C GLU A 54 15.65 -6.94 16.07
N PRO A 55 15.24 -5.73 16.51
CA PRO A 55 15.85 -5.06 17.66
C PRO A 55 15.37 -5.58 19.03
N GLY A 56 14.56 -6.65 19.08
CA GLY A 56 14.02 -7.21 20.32
C GLY A 56 12.86 -6.43 20.93
N MET A 57 12.13 -5.63 20.13
CA MET A 57 10.93 -4.94 20.59
C MET A 57 9.70 -5.84 20.50
N GLU A 58 8.72 -5.60 21.39
CA GLU A 58 7.42 -6.25 21.34
C GLU A 58 6.55 -5.59 20.25
N PRO A 59 6.02 -6.34 19.26
CA PRO A 59 5.12 -5.80 18.26
C PRO A 59 3.80 -5.31 18.88
N LEU A 60 3.26 -4.20 18.37
CA LEU A 60 1.91 -3.77 18.73
C LEU A 60 0.90 -4.84 18.28
N ALA A 61 0.08 -5.31 19.24
CA ALA A 61 -0.96 -6.32 19.02
C ALA A 61 -2.14 -5.79 18.19
#